data_AF-A0A5N6ZZJ3-F1
#
_entry.id   AF-A0A5N6ZZJ3-F1
#
_cell.length_a   1.000
_cell.length_b   1.000
_cell.length_c   1.000
_cell.angle_alpha   90.00
_cell.angle_beta   90.00
_cell.angle_gamma   90.00
#
_symmetry.space_group_name_H-M   'P 1'
#
loop_
_entity.id
_entity.type
_entity.pdbx_description
1 polymer ?
#
loop_
_entity_poly.entity_id
_entity_poly.type
_entity_poly.pdbx_seq_one_letter_code
_entity_poly.pdbx_strand_id
1 'polypeptide(L)'
;MAAAKAMLQETHESLPQPQADQNSYSLGEMSGHNIVLVCLPSGVYGTTSAATVLSQMLSTFPSVKVGLMVGIGGGVPSSSVDIRLGDVVVSMPSGSSGGVIQDDYGKTLPDGFFQHTGSLNTPPQVLLSAVSQMRCNHMIKGPEIHATIMKTLDSNQYMEEQFSPPKRDWLFNATYQHPKNSLDCSQCDQIQVVKRIPRKSHEPQIHYVAPDSRLMLRQ
;
A
#
# COMPACT_ATOMS: atom_id res chain seq x y z
N MET A 1 -0.30 -11.92 0.95
CA MET A 1 -0.09 -12.72 -0.26
C MET A 1 -1.37 -13.05 -1.04
N ALA A 2 -2.41 -13.64 -0.43
CA ALA A 2 -3.58 -14.16 -1.16
C ALA A 2 -4.21 -13.18 -2.17
N ALA A 3 -4.46 -11.92 -1.78
CA ALA A 3 -5.00 -10.90 -2.68
C ALA A 3 -4.16 -10.71 -3.95
N ALA A 4 -2.84 -10.60 -3.85
CA ALA A 4 -1.96 -10.42 -5.00
C ALA A 4 -1.96 -11.67 -5.91
N LYS A 5 -1.97 -12.88 -5.33
CA LYS A 5 -2.04 -14.13 -6.12
C LYS A 5 -3.35 -14.23 -6.90
N ALA A 6 -4.47 -13.81 -6.30
CA ALA A 6 -5.78 -13.85 -6.95
C ALA A 6 -5.93 -12.84 -8.11
N MET A 7 -5.00 -11.88 -8.24
CA MET A 7 -4.98 -10.93 -9.36
C MET A 7 -4.15 -11.41 -10.55
N LEU A 8 -3.40 -12.52 -10.40
CA LEU A 8 -2.68 -13.12 -11.52
C LEU A 8 -3.67 -13.69 -12.54
N GLN A 9 -3.37 -13.51 -13.82
CA GLN A 9 -4.13 -14.12 -14.91
C GLN A 9 -3.73 -15.58 -15.08
N GLU A 10 -2.43 -15.87 -14.94
CA GLU A 10 -1.88 -17.22 -14.97
C GLU A 10 -0.92 -17.43 -13.79
N THR A 11 -0.90 -18.64 -13.24
CA THR A 11 0.07 -19.05 -12.21
C THR A 11 1.09 -19.98 -12.86
N HIS A 12 2.38 -19.71 -12.65
CA HIS A 12 3.47 -20.52 -13.16
C HIS A 12 3.98 -21.48 -12.08
N GLU A 13 4.59 -22.58 -12.51
CA GLU A 13 5.30 -23.49 -11.62
C GLU A 13 6.51 -22.81 -10.98
N SER A 14 6.88 -23.26 -9.79
CA SER A 14 8.08 -22.79 -9.10
C SER A 14 9.33 -23.07 -9.92
N LEU A 15 10.23 -22.08 -9.97
CA LEU A 15 11.54 -22.22 -10.60
C LEU A 15 12.59 -22.73 -9.59
N PRO A 16 13.67 -23.38 -10.05
CA PRO A 16 14.79 -23.73 -9.18
C PRO A 16 15.36 -22.49 -8.48
N GLN A 17 15.61 -22.62 -7.18
CA GLN A 17 16.06 -21.54 -6.31
C GLN A 17 17.36 -21.94 -5.59
N PRO A 18 18.32 -21.02 -5.41
CA PRO A 18 19.52 -21.29 -4.61
C PRO A 18 19.17 -21.68 -3.18
N GLN A 19 19.88 -22.66 -2.60
CA GLN A 19 19.63 -23.11 -1.22
C GLN A 19 19.79 -21.98 -0.17
N ALA A 20 20.59 -20.95 -0.47
CA ALA A 20 20.77 -19.79 0.39
C ALA A 20 19.57 -18.84 0.40
N ASP A 21 18.72 -18.88 -0.63
CA ASP A 21 17.48 -18.12 -0.67
C ASP A 21 16.41 -18.94 0.06
N GLN A 22 15.83 -18.36 1.10
CA GLN A 22 14.81 -19.00 1.94
C GLN A 22 13.42 -18.40 1.71
N ASN A 23 13.28 -17.51 0.72
CA ASN A 23 11.99 -16.92 0.39
C ASN A 23 11.07 -17.94 -0.27
N SER A 24 9.77 -17.71 -0.10
CA SER A 24 8.73 -18.44 -0.81
C SER A 24 8.11 -17.53 -1.87
N TYR A 25 8.30 -17.89 -3.14
CA TYR A 25 7.79 -17.14 -4.27
C TYR A 25 6.48 -17.73 -4.80
N SER A 26 5.63 -16.87 -5.34
CA SER A 26 4.57 -17.28 -6.26
C SER A 26 4.80 -16.59 -7.60
N LEU A 27 4.83 -17.39 -8.66
CA LEU A 27 5.14 -16.93 -10.01
C LEU A 27 3.86 -16.91 -10.85
N GLY A 28 3.78 -15.98 -11.79
CA GLY A 28 2.65 -15.92 -12.71
C GLY A 28 2.76 -14.84 -13.75
N GLU A 29 1.64 -14.55 -14.40
CA GLU A 29 1.53 -13.52 -15.42
C GLU A 29 0.37 -12.57 -15.12
N MET A 30 0.57 -11.30 -15.45
CA MET A 30 -0.51 -10.31 -15.52
C MET A 30 -0.26 -9.35 -16.69
N SER A 31 -1.22 -9.29 -17.61
CA SER A 31 -1.20 -8.43 -18.80
C SER A 31 0.07 -8.60 -19.65
N GLY A 32 0.52 -9.84 -19.88
CA GLY A 32 1.73 -10.13 -20.66
C GLY A 32 3.05 -9.85 -19.93
N HIS A 33 3.01 -9.57 -18.63
CA HIS A 33 4.20 -9.39 -17.79
C HIS A 33 4.37 -10.55 -16.82
N ASN A 34 5.58 -11.13 -16.79
CA ASN A 34 5.96 -12.09 -15.76
C ASN A 34 6.05 -11.40 -14.39
N ILE A 35 5.32 -11.94 -13.42
CA ILE A 35 5.24 -11.44 -12.06
C ILE A 35 5.86 -12.45 -11.09
N VAL A 36 6.68 -11.93 -10.17
CA VAL A 36 7.20 -12.67 -9.03
C VAL A 36 6.63 -12.02 -7.78
N LEU A 37 5.85 -12.77 -7.01
CA LEU A 37 5.29 -12.32 -5.74
C LEU A 37 6.10 -12.90 -4.59
N VAL A 38 6.49 -12.05 -3.65
CA VAL A 38 7.12 -12.43 -2.39
C VAL A 38 6.44 -11.72 -1.22
N CYS A 39 6.41 -12.34 -0.05
CA CYS A 39 5.93 -11.73 1.19
C CYS A 39 6.96 -11.97 2.29
N LEU A 40 6.96 -11.10 3.30
CA LEU A 40 7.74 -11.34 4.50
C LEU A 40 7.34 -12.66 5.17
N PRO A 41 8.29 -13.35 5.83
CA PRO A 41 7.97 -14.52 6.65
C PRO A 41 6.89 -14.22 7.69
N SER A 42 6.10 -15.22 8.04
CA SER A 42 5.02 -15.06 9.01
C SER A 42 5.54 -14.52 10.35
N GLY A 43 4.90 -13.47 10.87
CA GLY A 43 5.28 -12.80 12.12
C GLY A 43 6.51 -11.88 12.01
N VAL A 44 7.12 -11.76 10.83
CA VAL A 44 8.25 -10.86 10.59
C VAL A 44 7.77 -9.58 9.92
N TYR A 45 8.25 -8.46 10.43
CA TYR A 45 7.97 -7.10 9.94
C TYR A 45 9.28 -6.30 9.89
N GLY A 46 9.23 -5.12 9.31
CA GLY A 46 10.31 -4.14 9.26
C GLY A 46 11.02 -4.03 7.92
N THR A 47 11.58 -2.84 7.67
CA THR A 47 12.30 -2.45 6.46
C THR A 47 13.53 -3.32 6.19
N THR A 48 14.30 -3.69 7.22
CA THR A 48 15.49 -4.56 7.10
C THR A 48 15.13 -5.96 6.60
N SER A 49 14.07 -6.54 7.14
CA SER A 49 13.56 -7.84 6.70
C SER A 49 13.10 -7.77 5.25
N ALA A 50 12.36 -6.72 4.88
CA ALA A 50 11.91 -6.49 3.51
C ALA A 50 13.07 -6.32 2.52
N ALA A 51 14.11 -5.58 2.91
CA ALA A 51 15.31 -5.40 2.11
C ALA A 51 16.06 -6.72 1.90
N THR A 52 16.15 -7.58 2.92
CA THR A 52 16.78 -8.91 2.81
C THR A 52 16.03 -9.79 1.82
N VAL A 53 14.70 -9.89 1.98
CA VAL A 53 13.82 -10.66 1.09
C VAL A 53 13.95 -10.18 -0.36
N LEU A 54 13.88 -8.87 -0.58
CA LEU A 54 14.00 -8.30 -1.92
C LEU A 54 15.39 -8.52 -2.53
N SER A 55 16.46 -8.41 -1.73
CA SER A 55 17.84 -8.63 -2.23
C SER A 55 18.04 -10.06 -2.71
N GLN A 56 17.53 -11.04 -1.97
CA GLN A 56 17.55 -12.45 -2.37
C GLN A 56 16.70 -12.67 -3.63
N MET A 57 15.50 -12.07 -3.69
CA MET A 57 14.63 -12.14 -4.87
C MET A 57 15.32 -11.61 -6.14
N LEU A 58 16.01 -10.46 -6.06
CA LEU A 58 16.73 -9.90 -7.20
C LEU A 58 17.94 -10.77 -7.62
N SER A 59 18.55 -11.48 -6.67
CA SER A 59 19.61 -12.46 -6.97
C SER A 59 19.05 -13.71 -7.64
N THR A 60 17.88 -14.19 -7.22
CA THR A 60 17.24 -15.41 -7.77
C THR A 60 16.59 -15.14 -9.13
N PHE A 61 16.02 -13.95 -9.33
CA PHE A 61 15.35 -13.55 -10.55
C PHE A 61 16.02 -12.32 -11.18
N PRO A 62 17.17 -12.50 -11.87
CA PRO A 62 17.95 -11.38 -12.42
C PRO A 62 17.22 -10.59 -13.52
N SER A 63 16.16 -11.17 -14.10
CA SER A 63 15.33 -10.50 -15.13
C SER A 63 14.29 -9.54 -14.57
N VAL A 64 14.15 -9.42 -13.24
CA VAL A 64 13.25 -8.45 -12.61
C VAL A 64 13.73 -7.02 -12.92
N LYS A 65 12.86 -6.23 -13.55
CA LYS A 65 13.15 -4.84 -13.96
C LYS A 65 12.55 -3.79 -13.03
N VAL A 66 11.45 -4.14 -12.36
CA VAL A 66 10.67 -3.23 -11.52
C VAL A 66 10.18 -4.02 -10.30
N GLY A 67 10.31 -3.41 -9.12
CA GLY A 67 9.66 -3.87 -7.89
C GLY A 67 8.53 -2.93 -7.52
N LEU A 68 7.38 -3.48 -7.14
CA LEU A 68 6.26 -2.73 -6.55
C LEU A 68 6.09 -3.16 -5.10
N MET A 69 6.12 -2.20 -4.18
CA MET A 69 5.81 -2.46 -2.79
C MET A 69 4.33 -2.17 -2.55
N VAL A 70 3.58 -3.21 -2.17
CA VAL A 70 2.14 -3.12 -1.90
C VAL A 70 1.89 -3.63 -0.49
N GLY A 71 1.19 -2.83 0.31
CA GLY A 71 0.88 -3.15 1.69
C GLY A 71 -0.29 -2.34 2.21
N ILE A 72 -0.74 -2.69 3.42
CA ILE A 72 -1.73 -1.91 4.15
C ILE A 72 -1.02 -0.79 4.92
N GLY A 73 -1.67 0.36 5.05
CA GLY A 73 -1.12 1.51 5.75
C GLY A 73 -2.19 2.30 6.49
N GLY A 74 -1.75 3.12 7.44
CA GLY A 74 -2.60 4.13 8.07
C GLY A 74 -2.66 5.39 7.22
N GLY A 75 -3.85 5.80 6.82
CA GLY A 75 -4.08 7.09 6.17
C GLY A 75 -4.28 8.19 7.20
N VAL A 76 -3.75 9.39 6.93
CA VAL A 76 -4.01 10.59 7.75
C VAL A 76 -4.91 11.54 6.94
N PRO A 77 -6.24 11.56 7.18
CA PRO A 77 -7.15 12.44 6.45
C PRO A 77 -6.89 13.91 6.78
N SER A 78 -7.26 14.79 5.85
CA SER A 78 -7.18 16.24 6.00
C SER A 78 -8.37 16.92 5.32
N SER A 79 -8.49 18.24 5.45
CA SER A 79 -9.53 19.01 4.77
C SER A 79 -9.47 18.94 3.24
N SER A 80 -8.28 18.70 2.66
CA SER A 80 -8.07 18.63 1.21
C SER A 80 -8.04 17.20 0.66
N VAL A 81 -7.70 16.22 1.50
CA VAL A 81 -7.53 14.81 1.11
C VAL A 81 -8.21 13.94 2.16
N ASP A 82 -9.41 13.47 1.82
CA ASP A 82 -10.29 12.70 2.69
C ASP A 82 -10.07 11.19 2.47
N ILE A 83 -8.96 10.64 2.98
CA ILE A 83 -8.63 9.20 2.87
C ILE A 83 -9.56 8.38 3.78
N ARG A 84 -10.09 7.27 3.27
CA ARG A 84 -11.01 6.36 3.96
C ARG A 84 -10.46 4.94 4.00
N LEU A 85 -10.95 4.13 4.94
CA LEU A 85 -10.63 2.71 4.96
C LEU A 85 -11.06 2.05 3.64
N GLY A 86 -10.15 1.25 3.07
CA GLY A 86 -10.33 0.61 1.77
C GLY A 86 -9.86 1.44 0.58
N ASP A 87 -9.57 2.73 0.75
CA ASP A 87 -8.96 3.53 -0.32
C ASP A 87 -7.54 3.04 -0.65
N VAL A 88 -7.14 3.26 -1.89
CA VAL A 88 -5.78 2.99 -2.37
C VAL A 88 -5.03 4.29 -2.47
N VAL A 89 -3.77 4.28 -2.04
CA VAL A 89 -2.91 5.44 -2.19
C VAL A 89 -1.67 5.11 -3.00
N VAL A 90 -1.41 5.95 -4.00
CA VAL A 90 -0.25 5.91 -4.87
C VAL A 90 0.68 7.05 -4.48
N SER A 91 1.86 6.70 -3.98
CA SER A 91 2.92 7.64 -3.65
C SER A 91 3.53 8.24 -4.92
N MET A 92 3.58 9.56 -5.00
CA MET A 92 4.14 10.31 -6.13
C MET A 92 5.36 11.11 -5.69
N PRO A 93 6.48 11.12 -6.44
CA PRO A 93 7.61 11.99 -6.10
C PRO A 93 7.19 13.46 -6.07
N SER A 94 7.77 14.24 -5.16
CA SER A 94 7.55 15.68 -5.06
C SER A 94 8.80 16.37 -4.52
N GLY A 95 9.22 17.44 -5.19
CA GLY A 95 10.43 18.19 -4.82
C GLY A 95 11.65 17.27 -4.72
N SER A 96 12.26 17.22 -3.53
CA SER A 96 13.44 16.40 -3.23
C SER A 96 13.12 14.98 -2.74
N SER A 97 11.85 14.59 -2.64
CA SER A 97 11.46 13.26 -2.17
C SER A 97 10.98 12.38 -3.32
N GLY A 98 11.50 11.15 -3.39
CA GLY A 98 11.15 10.13 -4.38
C GLY A 98 9.74 9.55 -4.25
N GLY A 99 8.93 10.03 -3.30
CA GLY A 99 7.53 9.62 -3.11
C GLY A 99 7.25 9.05 -1.73
N VAL A 100 8.28 8.51 -1.07
CA VAL A 100 8.20 7.95 0.27
C VAL A 100 9.19 8.68 1.17
N ILE A 101 8.72 9.14 2.33
CA ILE A 101 9.57 9.68 3.40
C ILE A 101 9.83 8.56 4.39
N GLN A 102 11.09 8.40 4.75
CA GLN A 102 11.49 7.46 5.80
C GLN A 102 11.65 8.27 7.10
N ASP A 103 10.71 8.08 8.04
CA ASP A 103 10.64 8.88 9.27
C ASP A 103 11.76 8.55 10.28
N ASP A 104 12.35 7.36 10.21
CA ASP A 104 13.46 6.94 11.07
C ASP A 104 14.84 7.44 10.59
N TYR A 105 14.91 8.13 9.44
CA TYR A 105 16.15 8.54 8.80
C TYR A 105 16.35 10.06 8.86
N GLY A 106 16.93 10.52 9.95
CA GLY A 106 17.32 11.92 10.11
C GLY A 106 18.34 12.16 11.21
N LYS A 107 18.88 13.38 11.23
CA LYS A 107 19.82 13.84 12.24
C LYS A 107 19.14 14.94 13.05
N THR A 108 19.20 14.83 14.37
CA THR A 108 18.88 15.94 15.25
C THR A 108 20.04 16.93 15.19
N LEU A 109 19.77 18.12 14.67
CA LEU A 109 20.71 19.23 14.67
C LEU A 109 20.93 19.76 16.09
N PRO A 110 22.04 20.47 16.38
CA PRO A 110 22.35 20.98 17.72
C PRO A 110 21.29 21.90 18.33
N ASP A 111 20.40 22.47 17.52
CA ASP A 111 19.28 23.33 17.89
C ASP A 111 17.97 22.56 18.16
N GLY A 112 18.00 21.22 18.10
CA GLY A 112 16.86 20.35 18.37
C GLY A 112 15.96 20.09 17.16
N PHE A 113 16.26 20.66 15.98
CA PHE A 113 15.50 20.36 14.76
C PHE A 113 15.90 19.01 14.18
N PHE A 114 14.91 18.16 13.87
CA PHE A 114 15.14 16.93 13.14
C PHE A 114 15.24 17.23 11.65
N GLN A 115 16.41 16.99 11.07
CA GLN A 115 16.63 17.09 9.64
C GLN A 115 16.55 15.69 9.03
N HIS A 116 15.61 15.45 8.12
CA HIS A 116 15.63 14.26 7.28
C HIS A 116 16.89 14.29 6.40
N THR A 117 17.76 13.30 6.53
CA THR A 117 19.05 13.24 5.81
C THR A 117 19.05 12.23 4.67
N GLY A 118 17.90 11.62 4.36
CA GLY A 118 17.76 10.64 3.29
C GLY A 118 16.49 10.86 2.47
N SER A 119 16.59 10.58 1.18
CA SER A 119 15.45 10.50 0.26
C SER A 119 15.54 9.16 -0.47
N LEU A 120 14.43 8.43 -0.58
CA LEU A 120 14.38 7.23 -1.40
C LEU A 120 14.47 7.60 -2.89
N ASN A 121 14.99 6.67 -3.69
CA ASN A 121 15.10 6.86 -5.14
C ASN A 121 13.73 7.17 -5.75
N THR A 122 13.72 8.07 -6.73
CA THR A 122 12.52 8.34 -7.52
C THR A 122 12.20 7.14 -8.41
N PRO A 123 10.92 6.73 -8.54
CA PRO A 123 10.53 5.66 -9.45
C PRO A 123 11.00 5.93 -10.90
N PRO A 124 11.34 4.88 -11.67
CA PRO A 124 11.70 5.03 -13.07
C PRO A 124 10.65 5.81 -13.89
N GLN A 125 11.10 6.58 -14.89
CA GLN A 125 10.22 7.44 -15.71
C GLN A 125 9.05 6.67 -16.36
N VAL A 126 9.27 5.41 -16.73
CA VAL A 126 8.21 4.54 -17.28
C VAL A 126 7.03 4.38 -16.31
N LEU A 127 7.29 4.23 -15.00
CA LEU A 127 6.25 4.12 -13.99
C LEU A 127 5.55 5.45 -13.74
N LEU A 128 6.29 6.55 -13.70
CA LEU A 128 5.70 7.89 -13.55
C LEU A 128 4.79 8.25 -14.73
N SER A 129 5.19 7.85 -15.94
CA SER A 129 4.38 8.01 -17.16
C SER A 129 3.12 7.14 -17.10
N ALA A 130 3.26 5.88 -16.67
CA ALA A 130 2.13 4.97 -16.49
C ALA A 130 1.12 5.50 -15.45
N VAL A 131 1.59 6.03 -14.32
CA VAL A 131 0.71 6.65 -13.30
C VAL A 131 0.00 7.89 -13.86
N SER A 132 0.69 8.71 -14.66
CA SER A 132 0.08 9.87 -15.32
C SER A 132 -1.04 9.46 -16.27
N GLN A 133 -0.82 8.40 -17.06
CA GLN A 133 -1.82 7.84 -17.96
C GLN A 133 -3.00 7.22 -17.18
N MET A 134 -2.72 6.48 -16.11
CA MET A 134 -3.74 5.91 -15.23
C MET A 134 -4.63 7.00 -14.63
N ARG A 135 -4.03 8.10 -14.13
CA ARG A 135 -4.77 9.26 -13.62
C ARG A 135 -5.66 9.90 -14.69
N CYS A 136 -5.15 10.07 -15.92
CA CYS A 136 -5.93 10.59 -17.04
C CYS A 136 -7.14 9.68 -17.34
N ASN A 137 -6.92 8.36 -17.43
CA ASN A 137 -7.98 7.39 -17.69
C ASN A 137 -9.04 7.41 -16.58
N HIS A 138 -8.65 7.52 -15.31
CA HIS A 138 -9.60 7.62 -14.20
C HIS A 138 -10.47 8.88 -14.27
N MET A 139 -9.94 10.00 -14.78
CA MET A 139 -10.74 11.22 -14.95
C MET A 139 -11.78 11.08 -16.08
N ILE A 140 -11.46 10.33 -17.13
CA ILE A 140 -12.34 10.16 -18.30
C ILE A 140 -13.40 9.07 -18.05
N LYS A 141 -12.96 7.92 -17.52
CA LYS A 141 -13.77 6.70 -17.44
C LYS A 141 -14.19 6.32 -16.02
N GLY A 142 -13.58 6.93 -15.00
CA GLY A 142 -13.64 6.47 -13.62
C GLY A 142 -12.60 5.37 -13.32
N PRO A 143 -12.33 5.09 -12.03
CA PRO A 143 -11.50 3.97 -11.62
C PRO A 143 -12.28 2.64 -11.72
N GLU A 144 -11.66 1.60 -12.27
CA GLU A 144 -12.29 0.26 -12.39
C GLU A 144 -12.06 -0.62 -11.15
N ILE A 145 -11.47 -0.05 -10.09
CA ILE A 145 -11.01 -0.80 -8.90
C ILE A 145 -12.12 -1.61 -8.24
N HIS A 146 -13.33 -1.05 -8.12
CA HIS A 146 -14.44 -1.75 -7.48
C HIS A 146 -14.88 -2.95 -8.31
N ALA A 147 -15.03 -2.78 -9.62
CA ALA A 147 -15.37 -3.86 -10.53
C ALA A 147 -14.31 -4.98 -10.51
N THR A 148 -13.02 -4.61 -10.48
CA THR A 148 -11.93 -5.59 -10.34
C THR A 148 -12.02 -6.36 -9.02
N ILE A 149 -12.21 -5.67 -7.89
CA ILE A 149 -12.33 -6.32 -6.58
C ILE A 149 -13.51 -7.29 -6.56
N MET A 150 -14.69 -6.85 -6.99
CA MET A 150 -15.90 -7.69 -7.01
C MET A 150 -15.70 -8.93 -7.88
N LYS A 151 -15.19 -8.76 -9.10
CA LYS A 151 -14.89 -9.89 -10.00
C LYS A 151 -13.95 -10.92 -9.35
N THR A 152 -12.91 -10.45 -8.66
CA THR A 152 -11.97 -11.34 -7.99
C THR A 152 -12.60 -12.04 -6.79
N LEU A 153 -13.42 -11.35 -5.99
CA LEU A 153 -14.12 -11.96 -4.86
C LEU A 153 -15.14 -13.00 -5.32
N ASP A 154 -15.91 -12.70 -6.36
CA ASP A 154 -16.88 -13.63 -6.95
C ASP A 154 -16.20 -14.94 -7.43
N SER A 155 -14.98 -14.83 -7.94
CA SER A 155 -14.18 -15.97 -8.40
C SER A 155 -13.48 -16.72 -7.27
N ASN A 156 -13.46 -16.18 -6.05
CA ASN A 156 -12.70 -16.70 -4.90
C ASN A 156 -13.53 -16.62 -3.61
N GLN A 157 -14.57 -17.45 -3.48
CA GLN A 157 -15.54 -17.42 -2.37
C GLN A 157 -14.91 -17.37 -0.96
N TYR A 158 -13.78 -18.05 -0.73
CA TYR A 158 -13.12 -18.07 0.58
C TYR A 158 -12.42 -16.76 0.95
N MET A 159 -12.26 -15.84 -0.02
CA MET A 159 -11.66 -14.52 0.21
C MET A 159 -12.68 -13.49 0.70
N GLU A 160 -13.96 -13.69 0.45
CA GLU A 160 -14.99 -12.68 0.75
C GLU A 160 -15.00 -12.30 2.24
N GLU A 161 -14.93 -13.28 3.15
CA GLU A 161 -14.95 -13.02 4.59
C GLU A 161 -13.77 -12.15 5.07
N GLN A 162 -12.60 -12.29 4.44
CA GLN A 162 -11.36 -11.64 4.86
C GLN A 162 -11.07 -10.33 4.13
N PHE A 163 -11.56 -10.19 2.89
CA PHE A 163 -11.24 -9.07 2.00
C PHE A 163 -12.46 -8.20 1.67
N SER A 164 -13.61 -8.46 2.30
CA SER A 164 -14.78 -7.59 2.20
C SER A 164 -14.48 -6.16 2.63
N PRO A 165 -15.08 -5.15 1.98
CA PRO A 165 -14.97 -3.77 2.42
C PRO A 165 -15.38 -3.58 3.89
N PRO A 166 -14.69 -2.71 4.64
CA PRO A 166 -15.04 -2.44 6.03
C PRO A 166 -16.44 -1.82 6.13
N LYS A 167 -17.28 -2.37 7.01
CA LYS A 167 -18.67 -1.92 7.19
C LYS A 167 -18.77 -0.52 7.82
N ARG A 168 -17.73 -0.07 8.50
CA ARG A 168 -17.70 1.20 9.24
C ARG A 168 -16.35 1.88 9.05
N ASP A 169 -16.38 3.17 8.80
CA ASP A 169 -15.20 4.04 8.70
C ASP A 169 -15.40 5.23 9.65
N TRP A 170 -14.82 5.13 10.84
CA TRP A 170 -14.93 6.14 11.89
C TRP A 170 -13.64 6.95 11.99
N LEU A 171 -13.74 8.25 11.77
CA LEU A 171 -12.67 9.19 12.04
C LEU A 171 -12.96 9.89 13.37
N PHE A 172 -12.10 9.71 14.36
CA PHE A 172 -12.20 10.39 15.65
C PHE A 172 -11.38 11.68 15.66
N ASN A 173 -11.68 12.57 16.59
CA ASN A 173 -10.85 13.76 16.83
C ASN A 173 -9.41 13.33 17.16
N ALA A 174 -8.41 13.99 16.57
CA ALA A 174 -6.99 13.65 16.74
C ALA A 174 -6.53 13.70 18.21
N THR A 175 -7.19 14.48 19.07
CA THR A 175 -6.86 14.56 20.51
C THR A 175 -7.67 13.59 21.36
N TYR A 176 -8.58 12.81 20.78
CA TYR A 176 -9.38 11.85 21.52
C TYR A 176 -8.53 10.68 22.02
N GLN A 177 -8.62 10.41 23.32
CA GLN A 177 -7.93 9.28 23.92
C GLN A 177 -8.83 8.05 23.88
N HIS A 178 -8.46 7.10 23.03
CA HIS A 178 -9.18 5.84 22.90
C HIS A 178 -9.03 4.96 24.16
N PRO A 179 -10.10 4.30 24.62
CA PRO A 179 -10.01 3.31 25.68
C PRO A 179 -9.05 2.17 25.30
N LYS A 180 -8.10 1.83 26.17
CA LYS A 180 -7.10 0.78 25.91
C LYS A 180 -7.65 -0.65 25.99
N ASN A 181 -8.89 -0.80 26.47
CA ASN A 181 -9.45 -2.10 26.84
C ASN A 181 -10.26 -2.77 25.72
N SER A 182 -10.27 -2.19 24.52
CA SER A 182 -11.00 -2.70 23.36
C SER A 182 -10.06 -2.94 22.19
N LEU A 183 -10.30 -4.01 21.44
CA LEU A 183 -9.59 -4.34 20.20
C LEU A 183 -10.02 -3.43 19.03
N ASP A 184 -11.18 -2.80 19.14
CA ASP A 184 -11.73 -1.89 18.15
C ASP A 184 -12.33 -0.63 18.79
N CYS A 185 -12.79 0.29 17.96
CA CYS A 185 -13.44 1.52 18.41
C CYS A 185 -14.96 1.38 18.60
N SER A 186 -15.50 0.16 18.76
CA SER A 186 -16.94 -0.06 18.96
C SER A 186 -17.46 0.54 20.27
N GLN A 187 -16.60 0.60 21.29
CA GLN A 187 -16.89 1.18 22.61
C GLN A 187 -16.39 2.64 22.75
N CYS A 188 -15.90 3.25 21.67
CA CYS A 188 -15.44 4.64 21.71
C CYS A 188 -16.62 5.62 21.74
N ASP A 189 -16.36 6.79 22.33
CA ASP A 189 -17.34 7.87 22.42
C ASP A 189 -17.69 8.37 21.01
N GLN A 190 -18.93 8.09 20.59
CA GLN A 190 -19.43 8.47 19.26
C GLN A 190 -19.56 9.99 19.09
N ILE A 191 -19.59 10.76 20.17
CA ILE A 191 -19.59 12.23 20.12
C ILE A 191 -18.25 12.76 19.58
N GLN A 192 -17.17 11.99 19.74
CA GLN A 192 -15.83 12.35 19.27
C GLN A 192 -15.60 12.00 17.80
N VAL A 193 -16.59 11.40 17.12
CA VAL A 193 -16.53 11.10 15.69
C VAL A 193 -16.67 12.39 14.89
N VAL A 194 -15.67 12.67 14.06
CA VAL A 194 -15.65 13.81 13.14
C VAL A 194 -16.71 13.61 12.06
N LYS A 195 -17.61 14.58 11.93
CA LYS A 195 -18.61 14.59 10.86
C LYS A 195 -17.93 14.84 9.51
N ARG A 196 -17.93 13.83 8.65
CA ARG A 196 -17.38 13.90 7.28
C ARG A 196 -18.49 14.10 6.25
N ILE A 197 -18.16 14.74 5.15
CA ILE A 197 -19.08 14.90 4.01
C ILE A 197 -19.34 13.50 3.40
N PRO A 198 -20.59 13.07 3.21
CA PRO A 198 -20.87 11.81 2.53
C PRO A 198 -20.28 11.79 1.13
N ARG A 199 -19.64 10.67 0.75
CA ARG A 199 -19.18 10.48 -0.63
C ARG A 199 -20.39 10.19 -1.53
N LYS A 200 -20.25 10.52 -2.81
CA LYS A 200 -21.21 10.14 -3.86
C LYS A 200 -21.27 8.62 -4.08
N SER A 201 -20.17 7.92 -3.83
CA SER A 201 -20.02 6.48 -3.98
C SER A 201 -19.31 5.90 -2.74
N HIS A 202 -19.67 4.66 -2.39
CA HIS A 202 -19.01 3.89 -1.34
C HIS A 202 -17.78 3.11 -1.84
N GLU A 203 -17.46 3.22 -3.13
CA GLU A 203 -16.32 2.55 -3.72
C GLU A 203 -14.99 3.12 -3.19
N PRO A 204 -13.95 2.27 -3.09
CA PRO A 204 -12.59 2.70 -2.88
C PRO A 204 -12.17 3.81 -3.84
N GLN A 205 -11.55 4.86 -3.31
CA GLN A 205 -10.95 5.92 -4.11
C GLN A 205 -9.43 5.75 -4.21
N ILE A 206 -8.86 6.20 -5.32
CA ILE A 206 -7.42 6.20 -5.55
C ILE A 206 -6.90 7.62 -5.32
N HIS A 207 -6.03 7.78 -4.33
CA HIS A 207 -5.37 9.05 -4.02
C HIS A 207 -3.95 9.04 -4.58
N TYR A 208 -3.57 10.11 -5.28
CA TYR A 208 -2.20 10.33 -5.74
C TYR A 208 -1.58 11.38 -4.84
N VAL A 209 -0.76 10.95 -3.89
CA VAL A 209 -0.26 11.84 -2.83
C VAL A 209 1.24 12.07 -2.97
N ALA A 210 1.63 13.32 -2.74
CA ALA A 210 3.03 13.66 -2.56
C ALA A 210 3.52 13.22 -1.16
N PRO A 211 4.82 12.97 -1.00
CA PRO A 211 5.45 12.51 0.25
C PRO A 211 5.28 13.49 1.41
N ASP A 212 5.03 14.77 1.15
CA ASP A 212 5.07 15.82 2.17
C ASP A 212 4.00 15.69 3.26
N SER A 213 3.04 14.78 3.12
CA SER A 213 2.14 14.40 4.20
C SER A 213 1.21 13.25 3.74
N ARG A 214 0.91 12.30 4.65
CA ARG A 214 -0.40 11.59 4.77
C ARG A 214 -0.46 10.06 4.65
N LEU A 215 0.65 9.31 4.57
CA LEU A 215 0.61 7.86 4.82
C LEU A 215 1.76 7.36 5.67
N MET A 216 1.41 6.56 6.67
CA MET A 216 2.35 5.72 7.38
C MET A 216 2.16 4.27 6.91
N LEU A 217 3.09 3.79 6.09
CA LEU A 217 3.23 2.37 5.83
C LEU A 217 3.84 1.73 7.07
N ARG A 218 3.12 0.81 7.71
CA ARG A 218 3.75 -0.08 8.70
C ARG A 218 4.41 -1.21 7.92
N GLN A 219 5.74 -1.20 7.86
CA GLN A 219 6.52 -2.32 7.35
C GLN A 219 6.86 -3.27 8.48
#